data_AF-A0A9D6EW32-F1
#
_entry.id   AF-A0A9D6EW32-F1
#
_cell.length_a   1.000
_cell.length_b   1.000
_cell.length_c   1.000
_cell.angle_alpha   90.00
_cell.angle_beta   90.00
_cell.angle_gamma   90.00
#
_symmetry.space_group_name_H-M   'P 1'
#
loop_
_entity.id
_entity.type
_entity.pdbx_description
1 polymer ?
#
loop_
_entity_poly.entity_id
_entity_poly.type
_entity_poly.pdbx_seq_one_letter_code
_entity_poly.pdbx_strand_id
1 'polypeptide(L)'
;MNPQAELESLLAEQFDGLPDEARNQKLRDLLHAHPELQERYVAFMQLHALLQWRGGAAKPEKATPARWRPARGLTAAALVLMAASVAAFFLFLAPAPTHADVVESLIDWNLDIAKAPPFEERGRIYSEKVASLKITMAKTDLKPTERELADSILETSTWLTKNDEPVAKAERFDEIADKIVERLATLTESRDETRVVKLADAYRRMAEQAVEPSFVQAVGVAKLGAGDKKKLEQVVKHDELRARKLEQIIERNPHPSGKWIRRGIKGRYLPRLRKHMKSIR
;
A
#
# COMPACT_ATOMS: atom_id res chain seq x y z
N MET A 1 35.37 15.78 17.75
CA MET A 1 34.65 14.49 17.93
C MET A 1 35.27 13.47 16.98
N ASN A 2 35.26 12.18 17.33
CA ASN A 2 35.69 11.14 16.41
C ASN A 2 34.64 11.03 15.28
N PRO A 3 34.98 11.31 14.01
CA PRO A 3 34.01 11.33 12.92
C PRO A 3 33.36 9.95 12.69
N GLN A 4 34.04 8.86 13.08
CA GLN A 4 33.44 7.53 13.09
C GLN A 4 32.31 7.40 14.13
N ALA A 5 32.53 7.86 15.36
CA ALA A 5 31.51 7.79 16.40
C ALA A 5 30.29 8.64 16.06
N GLU A 6 30.53 9.77 15.37
CA GLU A 6 29.45 10.62 14.87
C GLU A 6 28.64 9.95 13.74
N LEU A 7 29.30 9.26 12.81
CA LEU A 7 28.62 8.45 11.79
C LEU A 7 27.76 7.35 12.43
N GLU A 8 28.30 6.60 13.39
CA GLU A 8 27.57 5.53 14.08
C GLU A 8 26.34 6.06 14.83
N SER A 9 26.46 7.21 15.49
CA SER A 9 25.33 7.88 16.17
C SER A 9 24.24 8.32 15.18
N LEU A 10 24.63 8.95 14.07
CA LEU A 10 23.69 9.39 13.03
C LEU A 10 22.96 8.20 12.40
N LEU A 11 23.67 7.10 12.15
CA LEU A 11 23.08 5.88 11.61
C LEU A 11 22.11 5.24 12.62
N ALA A 12 22.50 5.05 13.88
CA ALA A 12 21.63 4.48 14.90
C ALA A 12 20.31 5.27 15.02
N GLU A 13 20.38 6.59 15.10
CA GLU A 13 19.20 7.45 15.17
C GLU A 13 18.34 7.42 13.91
N GLN A 14 18.93 7.18 12.72
CA GLN A 14 18.20 7.13 11.46
C GLN A 14 17.28 5.89 11.35
N PHE A 15 17.62 4.79 12.02
CA PHE A 15 16.82 3.56 11.98
C PHE A 15 15.76 3.48 13.08
N ASP A 16 15.89 4.26 14.16
CA ASP A 16 14.95 4.27 15.28
C ASP A 16 13.78 5.27 15.11
N GLY A 17 13.73 6.07 14.04
CA GLY A 17 12.78 7.18 13.91
C GLY A 17 12.33 7.55 12.50
N LEU A 18 11.45 8.55 12.42
CA LEU A 18 11.03 9.17 11.15
C LEU A 18 12.22 9.95 10.54
N PRO A 19 12.32 10.00 9.19
CA PRO A 19 13.38 10.75 8.53
C PRO A 19 13.36 12.23 8.93
N ASP A 20 14.51 12.74 9.40
CA ASP A 20 14.74 14.15 9.76
C ASP A 20 15.71 14.78 8.74
N GLU A 21 15.25 15.83 8.05
CA GLU A 21 16.02 16.50 7.00
C GLU A 21 17.31 17.14 7.53
N ALA A 22 17.29 17.66 8.77
CA ALA A 22 18.47 18.25 9.39
C ALA A 22 19.55 17.19 9.64
N ARG A 23 19.14 15.99 10.05
CA ARG A 23 20.04 14.84 10.26
C ARG A 23 20.62 14.34 8.93
N ASN A 24 19.79 14.25 7.88
CA ASN A 24 20.25 13.85 6.55
C ASN A 24 21.26 14.86 5.97
N GLN A 25 21.07 16.15 6.22
CA GLN A 25 22.05 17.17 5.84
C GLN A 25 23.37 16.98 6.60
N LYS A 26 23.31 16.78 7.92
CA LYS A 26 24.50 16.56 8.75
C LYS A 26 25.28 15.29 8.34
N LEU A 27 24.59 14.22 7.98
CA LEU A 27 25.21 13.00 7.44
C LEU A 27 25.90 13.27 6.09
N ARG A 28 25.27 14.02 5.19
CA ARG A 28 25.87 14.43 3.91
C ARG A 28 27.14 15.25 4.11
N ASP A 29 27.10 16.24 4.98
CA ASP A 29 28.23 17.10 5.28
C ASP A 29 29.40 16.28 5.88
N LEU A 30 29.09 15.34 6.78
CA LEU A 30 30.09 14.44 7.38
C LEU A 30 30.76 13.54 6.33
N LEU A 31 29.99 12.93 5.43
CA LEU A 31 30.50 12.06 4.36
C LEU A 31 31.29 12.83 3.28
N HIS A 32 30.98 14.12 3.09
CA HIS A 32 31.75 14.99 2.20
C HIS A 32 33.08 15.41 2.83
N ALA A 33 33.09 15.70 4.13
CA ALA A 33 34.31 16.07 4.86
C ALA A 33 35.28 14.89 5.06
N HIS A 34 34.75 13.65 5.11
CA HIS A 34 35.50 12.43 5.42
C HIS A 34 35.25 11.32 4.38
N PRO A 35 35.95 11.33 3.23
CA PRO A 35 35.79 10.31 2.19
C PRO A 35 36.02 8.87 2.66
N GLU A 36 36.90 8.68 3.65
CA GLU A 36 37.18 7.39 4.28
C GLU A 36 35.96 6.76 4.99
N LEU A 37 34.96 7.57 5.35
CA LEU A 37 33.73 7.11 5.97
C LEU A 37 32.69 6.62 4.94
N GLN A 38 32.84 6.96 3.66
CA GLN A 38 31.88 6.58 2.62
C GLN A 38 31.80 5.06 2.44
N GLU A 39 32.96 4.38 2.47
CA GLU A 39 33.01 2.91 2.35
C GLU A 39 32.26 2.24 3.52
N ARG A 40 32.42 2.77 4.74
CA ARG A 40 31.72 2.25 5.93
C ARG A 40 30.23 2.51 5.90
N TYR A 41 29.82 3.70 5.46
CA TYR A 41 28.41 4.03 5.26
C TYR A 41 27.77 3.06 4.26
N VAL A 42 28.44 2.80 3.12
CA VAL A 42 27.95 1.85 2.11
C VAL A 42 27.86 0.43 2.68
N ALA A 43 28.89 -0.04 3.39
CA ALA A 43 28.89 -1.36 4.02
C ALA A 43 27.74 -1.51 5.03
N PHE A 44 27.48 -0.46 5.83
CA PHE A 44 26.37 -0.42 6.76
C PHE A 44 25.02 -0.50 6.04
N MET A 45 24.82 0.29 4.98
CA MET A 45 23.59 0.28 4.19
C MET A 45 23.34 -1.07 3.51
N GLN A 46 24.40 -1.71 3.00
CA GLN A 46 24.33 -3.07 2.43
C GLN A 46 23.91 -4.10 3.47
N LEU A 47 24.51 -4.07 4.67
CA LEU A 47 24.14 -4.95 5.77
C LEU A 47 22.66 -4.73 6.18
N HIS A 48 22.24 -3.48 6.30
CA HIS A 48 20.85 -3.16 6.64
C HIS A 48 19.87 -3.66 5.57
N ALA A 49 20.19 -3.47 4.28
CA ALA A 49 19.40 -3.99 3.18
C ALA A 49 19.32 -5.54 3.19
N LEU A 50 20.41 -6.24 3.51
CA LEU A 50 20.42 -7.69 3.66
C LEU A 50 19.54 -8.16 4.83
N LEU A 51 19.55 -7.42 5.95
CA LEU A 51 18.70 -7.71 7.11
C LEU A 51 17.21 -7.48 6.78
N GLN A 52 16.88 -6.40 6.08
CA GLN A 52 15.52 -6.15 5.59
C GLN A 52 15.08 -7.20 4.56
N TRP A 53 15.98 -7.64 3.69
CA TRP A 53 15.70 -8.67 2.69
C TRP A 53 15.41 -10.03 3.34
N ARG A 54 16.19 -10.42 4.36
CA ARG A 54 15.90 -11.62 5.17
C ARG A 54 14.59 -11.50 5.96
N GLY A 55 14.18 -10.27 6.27
CA GLY A 55 12.87 -9.95 6.86
C GLY A 55 11.69 -9.91 5.88
N GLY A 56 11.91 -10.15 4.58
CA GLY A 56 10.83 -10.32 3.60
C GLY A 56 10.30 -9.04 2.94
N ALA A 57 11.09 -7.98 2.83
CA ALA A 57 10.66 -6.74 2.16
C ALA A 57 11.71 -6.18 1.18
N ALA A 58 11.92 -6.84 0.03
CA ALA A 58 12.40 -6.17 -1.18
C ALA A 58 12.12 -7.04 -2.42
N LYS A 59 11.42 -6.47 -3.41
CA LYS A 59 11.39 -7.00 -4.79
C LYS A 59 12.75 -6.69 -5.43
N PRO A 60 13.43 -7.67 -6.06
CA PRO A 60 14.73 -7.42 -6.66
C PRO A 60 14.61 -6.51 -7.88
N GLU A 61 15.22 -5.34 -7.80
CA GLU A 61 15.53 -4.49 -8.95
C GLU A 61 16.80 -5.01 -9.63
N LYS A 62 16.78 -5.10 -10.96
CA LYS A 62 17.79 -5.81 -11.75
C LYS A 62 19.13 -5.07 -11.72
N ALA A 63 20.10 -5.60 -10.99
CA ALA A 63 21.49 -5.16 -11.07
C ALA A 63 22.15 -5.65 -12.38
N THR A 64 22.69 -4.73 -13.17
CA THR A 64 23.63 -5.02 -14.26
C THR A 64 24.98 -5.46 -13.68
N PRO A 65 25.52 -6.63 -14.03
CA PRO A 65 26.80 -7.08 -13.51
C PRO A 65 27.97 -6.32 -14.13
N ALA A 66 28.87 -5.85 -13.27
CA ALA A 66 30.17 -5.30 -13.62
C ALA A 66 31.09 -6.36 -14.23
N ARG A 67 31.82 -5.95 -15.26
CA ARG A 67 32.75 -6.76 -16.07
C ARG A 67 33.86 -7.39 -15.23
N TRP A 68 33.80 -8.71 -15.06
CA TRP A 68 34.96 -9.55 -14.79
C TRP A 68 35.30 -10.34 -16.06
N ARG A 69 36.56 -10.21 -16.51
CA ARG A 69 37.11 -11.02 -17.60
C ARG A 69 37.65 -12.32 -17.01
N PRO A 70 37.14 -13.48 -17.44
CA PRO A 70 38.04 -14.60 -17.69
C PRO A 70 37.83 -15.25 -19.07
N ALA A 71 38.88 -15.98 -19.44
CA ALA A 71 39.20 -16.69 -20.67
C ALA A 71 38.03 -17.09 -21.61
N ARG A 72 38.28 -16.81 -22.89
CA ARG A 72 37.39 -17.05 -24.03
C ARG A 72 37.34 -18.54 -24.39
N GLY A 73 36.13 -19.08 -24.43
CA GLY A 73 35.80 -20.31 -25.17
C GLY A 73 34.88 -21.25 -24.40
N LEU A 74 33.60 -21.24 -24.75
CA LEU A 74 32.60 -22.30 -24.43
C LEU A 74 31.94 -22.34 -23.03
N THR A 75 31.80 -21.22 -22.29
CA THR A 75 31.02 -21.17 -21.02
C THR A 75 29.81 -20.22 -21.01
N ALA A 76 29.50 -19.54 -22.11
CA ALA A 76 28.42 -18.55 -22.14
C ALA A 76 27.00 -19.17 -22.25
N ALA A 77 26.85 -20.34 -22.87
CA ALA A 77 25.52 -20.95 -23.09
C ALA A 77 24.91 -21.57 -21.82
N ALA A 78 25.75 -22.17 -20.95
CA ALA A 78 25.28 -22.85 -19.74
C ALA A 78 24.73 -21.88 -18.68
N LEU A 79 25.31 -20.67 -18.56
CA LEU A 79 24.84 -19.65 -17.61
C LEU A 79 23.50 -19.03 -18.02
N VAL A 80 23.26 -18.85 -19.33
CA VAL A 80 21.96 -18.36 -19.83
C VAL A 80 20.87 -19.40 -19.61
N LEU A 81 21.16 -20.69 -19.83
CA LEU A 81 20.22 -21.77 -19.57
C LEU A 81 19.91 -21.90 -18.07
N MET A 82 20.91 -21.85 -17.17
CA MET A 82 20.63 -21.90 -15.73
C MET A 82 19.83 -20.68 -15.24
N ALA A 83 20.12 -19.48 -15.72
CA ALA A 83 19.34 -18.30 -15.38
C ALA A 83 17.87 -18.40 -15.87
N ALA A 84 17.66 -18.94 -17.09
CA ALA A 84 16.33 -19.18 -17.64
C ALA A 84 15.58 -20.29 -16.87
N SER A 85 16.26 -21.38 -16.49
CA SER A 85 15.68 -22.48 -15.70
C SER A 85 15.24 -22.02 -14.31
N VAL A 86 16.06 -21.21 -13.64
CA VAL A 86 15.72 -20.65 -12.32
C VAL A 86 14.52 -19.71 -12.44
N ALA A 87 14.48 -18.83 -13.44
CA ALA A 87 13.33 -17.95 -13.67
C ALA A 87 12.04 -18.74 -14.00
N ALA A 88 12.14 -19.77 -14.85
CA ALA A 88 11.00 -20.64 -15.17
C ALA A 88 10.52 -21.43 -13.96
N PHE A 89 11.43 -21.92 -13.12
CA PHE A 89 11.11 -22.63 -11.88
C PHE A 89 10.34 -21.73 -10.90
N PHE A 90 10.79 -20.48 -10.71
CA PHE A 90 10.07 -19.53 -9.85
C PHE A 90 8.70 -19.13 -10.41
N LEU A 91 8.53 -19.07 -11.74
CA LEU A 91 7.22 -18.85 -12.35
C LEU A 91 6.28 -20.05 -12.19
N PHE A 92 6.81 -21.28 -12.07
CA PHE A 92 6.01 -22.49 -11.87
C PHE A 92 5.66 -22.78 -10.40
N LEU A 93 6.48 -22.34 -9.43
CA LEU A 93 6.26 -22.60 -7.99
C LEU A 93 5.49 -21.51 -7.25
N ALA A 94 5.17 -20.38 -7.90
CA ALA A 94 4.33 -19.37 -7.26
C ALA A 94 2.96 -19.99 -6.94
N PRO A 95 2.53 -20.02 -5.65
CA PRO A 95 1.21 -20.52 -5.31
C PRO A 95 0.16 -19.72 -6.07
N ALA A 96 -0.88 -20.40 -6.56
CA ALA A 96 -1.98 -19.73 -7.22
C ALA A 96 -2.53 -18.63 -6.29
N PRO A 97 -2.76 -17.41 -6.79
CA PRO A 97 -3.27 -16.32 -5.97
C PRO A 97 -4.58 -16.74 -5.32
N THR A 98 -4.69 -16.54 -4.01
CA THR A 98 -5.94 -16.78 -3.29
C THR A 98 -6.93 -15.65 -3.57
N HIS A 99 -8.21 -15.86 -3.25
CA HIS A 99 -9.25 -14.85 -3.46
C HIS A 99 -8.93 -13.52 -2.76
N ALA A 100 -8.40 -13.61 -1.54
CA ALA A 100 -8.00 -12.43 -0.78
C ALA A 100 -6.82 -11.71 -1.42
N ASP A 101 -5.88 -12.44 -2.04
CA ASP A 101 -4.72 -11.83 -2.72
C ASP A 101 -5.15 -11.00 -3.93
N VAL A 102 -6.18 -11.45 -4.66
CA VAL A 102 -6.71 -10.70 -5.81
C VAL A 102 -7.34 -9.38 -5.36
N VAL A 103 -8.22 -9.41 -4.36
CA VAL A 103 -8.88 -8.20 -3.84
C VAL A 103 -7.87 -7.23 -3.22
N GLU A 104 -6.92 -7.75 -2.44
CA GLU A 104 -5.86 -6.95 -1.83
C GLU A 104 -4.98 -6.27 -2.89
N SER A 105 -4.57 -7.01 -3.93
CA SER A 105 -3.79 -6.47 -5.05
C SER A 105 -4.55 -5.37 -5.81
N LEU A 106 -5.86 -5.52 -5.99
CA LEU A 106 -6.72 -4.51 -6.62
C LEU A 106 -6.85 -3.25 -5.77
N ILE A 107 -6.94 -3.40 -4.44
CA ILE A 107 -6.97 -2.28 -3.50
C ILE A 107 -5.64 -1.54 -3.54
N ASP A 108 -4.51 -2.24 -3.43
CA ASP A 108 -3.18 -1.62 -3.50
C ASP A 108 -2.96 -0.88 -4.80
N TRP A 109 -3.38 -1.47 -5.92
CA TRP A 109 -3.30 -0.79 -7.20
C TRP A 109 -4.21 0.44 -7.29
N ASN A 110 -5.41 0.43 -6.69
CA ASN A 110 -6.23 1.64 -6.58
C ASN A 110 -5.54 2.72 -5.76
N LEU A 111 -4.89 2.35 -4.65
CA LEU A 111 -4.13 3.28 -3.83
C LEU A 111 -2.95 3.87 -4.61
N ASP A 112 -2.25 3.07 -5.41
CA ASP A 112 -1.19 3.55 -6.31
C ASP A 112 -1.73 4.60 -7.29
N ILE A 113 -2.86 4.31 -7.96
CA ILE A 113 -3.49 5.25 -8.90
C ILE A 113 -3.95 6.52 -8.17
N ALA A 114 -4.57 6.38 -7.00
CA ALA A 114 -5.11 7.50 -6.24
C ALA A 114 -4.02 8.48 -5.77
N LYS A 115 -2.82 7.96 -5.49
CA LYS A 115 -1.66 8.70 -4.99
C LYS A 115 -0.76 9.27 -6.07
N ALA A 116 -1.00 8.96 -7.35
CA ALA A 116 -0.16 9.42 -8.44
C ALA A 116 -0.66 10.77 -9.00
N PRO A 117 -0.06 11.91 -8.63
CA PRO A 117 -0.03 13.10 -9.45
C PRO A 117 1.18 13.03 -10.40
N PRO A 118 1.06 13.48 -11.68
CA PRO A 118 -0.09 14.07 -12.35
C PRO A 118 -1.07 13.02 -12.95
N PHE A 119 -2.17 13.47 -13.55
CA PHE A 119 -3.21 12.64 -14.17
C PHE A 119 -2.67 11.66 -15.24
N GLU A 120 -1.65 12.07 -15.99
CA GLU A 120 -1.00 11.22 -17.01
C GLU A 120 -0.38 9.97 -16.40
N GLU A 121 0.20 10.10 -15.20
CA GLU A 121 0.83 8.99 -14.49
C GLU A 121 -0.19 7.94 -14.06
N ARG A 122 -1.42 8.35 -13.72
CA ARG A 122 -2.53 7.44 -13.41
C ARG A 122 -2.88 6.55 -14.60
N GLY A 123 -2.92 7.13 -15.80
CA GLY A 123 -3.17 6.39 -17.03
C GLY A 123 -2.09 5.35 -17.34
N ARG A 124 -0.82 5.69 -17.06
CA ARG A 124 0.31 4.77 -17.17
C ARG A 124 0.20 3.61 -16.19
N ILE A 125 0.05 3.90 -14.89
CA ILE A 125 -0.12 2.88 -13.83
C ILE A 125 -1.32 1.98 -14.12
N TYR A 126 -2.41 2.55 -14.67
CA TYR A 126 -3.58 1.78 -15.04
C TYR A 126 -3.28 0.81 -16.19
N SER A 127 -2.70 1.31 -17.29
CA SER A 127 -2.45 0.50 -18.49
C SER A 127 -1.43 -0.62 -18.25
N GLU A 128 -0.44 -0.41 -17.38
CA GLU A 128 0.57 -1.41 -17.00
C GLU A 128 -0.02 -2.64 -16.29
N LYS A 129 -1.05 -2.47 -15.45
CA LYS A 129 -1.57 -3.54 -14.58
C LYS A 129 -2.97 -4.05 -14.92
N VAL A 130 -3.81 -3.27 -15.62
CA VAL A 130 -5.23 -3.64 -15.82
C VAL A 130 -5.43 -4.99 -16.52
N ALA A 131 -4.62 -5.29 -17.53
CA ALA A 131 -4.75 -6.54 -18.30
C ALA A 131 -4.39 -7.76 -17.45
N SER A 132 -3.30 -7.71 -16.68
CA SER A 132 -2.86 -8.81 -15.82
C SER A 132 -3.83 -9.03 -14.66
N LEU A 133 -4.38 -7.95 -14.07
CA LEU A 133 -5.39 -8.02 -13.02
C LEU A 133 -6.70 -8.65 -13.54
N LYS A 134 -7.19 -8.24 -14.71
CA LYS A 134 -8.38 -8.85 -15.34
C LYS A 134 -8.19 -10.35 -15.62
N ILE A 135 -7.02 -10.74 -16.13
CA ILE A 135 -6.70 -12.15 -16.34
C ILE A 135 -6.67 -12.91 -15.01
N THR A 136 -6.08 -12.33 -13.97
CA THR A 136 -6.03 -12.92 -12.62
C THR A 136 -7.44 -13.10 -12.05
N MET A 137 -8.30 -12.09 -12.17
CA MET A 137 -9.72 -12.14 -11.76
C MET A 137 -10.49 -13.21 -12.52
N ALA A 138 -10.26 -13.36 -13.83
CA ALA A 138 -10.94 -14.36 -14.65
C ALA A 138 -10.49 -15.81 -14.35
N LYS A 139 -9.21 -16.00 -14.01
CA LYS A 139 -8.63 -17.31 -13.67
C LYS A 139 -8.95 -17.74 -12.25
N THR A 140 -9.17 -16.79 -11.34
CA THR A 140 -9.48 -17.07 -9.94
C THR A 140 -10.98 -17.33 -9.81
N ASP A 141 -11.37 -18.42 -9.17
CA ASP A 141 -12.78 -18.78 -8.97
C ASP A 141 -13.45 -17.93 -7.88
N LEU A 142 -13.51 -16.61 -8.09
CA LEU A 142 -14.08 -15.67 -7.13
C LEU A 142 -15.57 -15.96 -6.89
N LYS A 143 -15.96 -16.03 -5.61
CA LYS A 143 -17.38 -16.09 -5.22
C LYS A 143 -18.12 -14.86 -5.77
N PRO A 144 -19.43 -14.94 -6.08
CA PRO A 144 -20.18 -13.81 -6.68
C PRO A 144 -20.00 -12.48 -5.95
N THR A 145 -20.09 -12.49 -4.62
CA THR A 145 -19.90 -11.28 -3.78
C THR A 145 -18.47 -10.72 -3.84
N GLU A 146 -17.47 -11.57 -4.07
CA GLU A 146 -16.07 -11.13 -4.19
C GLU A 146 -15.76 -10.59 -5.57
N ARG A 147 -16.36 -11.20 -6.58
CA ARG A 147 -16.32 -10.70 -7.95
C ARG A 147 -16.96 -9.32 -8.02
N GLU A 148 -18.11 -9.11 -7.38
CA GLU A 148 -18.75 -7.80 -7.29
C GLU A 148 -17.86 -6.74 -6.63
N LEU A 149 -17.22 -7.06 -5.50
CA LEU A 149 -16.26 -6.15 -4.86
C LEU A 149 -15.07 -5.86 -5.78
N ALA A 150 -14.48 -6.89 -6.39
CA ALA A 150 -13.35 -6.75 -7.31
C ALA A 150 -13.70 -5.90 -8.54
N ASP A 151 -14.88 -6.11 -9.13
CA ASP A 151 -15.39 -5.33 -10.26
C ASP A 151 -15.61 -3.87 -9.86
N SER A 152 -16.16 -3.61 -8.68
CA SER A 152 -16.33 -2.25 -8.14
C SER A 152 -14.99 -1.54 -7.94
N ILE A 153 -13.97 -2.25 -7.45
CA ILE A 153 -12.62 -1.71 -7.27
C ILE A 153 -11.97 -1.41 -8.63
N LEU A 154 -12.16 -2.28 -9.62
CA LEU A 154 -11.66 -2.11 -10.99
C LEU A 154 -12.35 -0.94 -11.71
N GLU A 155 -13.66 -0.79 -11.57
CA GLU A 155 -14.42 0.33 -12.11
C GLU A 155 -13.91 1.66 -11.53
N THR A 156 -13.68 1.70 -10.21
CA THR A 156 -13.12 2.89 -9.55
C THR A 156 -11.73 3.21 -10.08
N SER A 157 -10.88 2.23 -10.37
CA SER A 157 -9.59 2.50 -11.03
C SER A 157 -9.76 3.16 -12.38
N THR A 158 -10.66 2.64 -13.23
CA THR A 158 -10.96 3.25 -14.53
C THR A 158 -11.47 4.68 -14.35
N TRP A 159 -12.34 4.92 -13.37
CA TRP A 159 -12.86 6.24 -13.06
C TRP A 159 -11.76 7.21 -12.59
N LEU A 160 -10.83 6.78 -11.74
CA LEU A 160 -9.72 7.59 -11.22
C LEU A 160 -8.76 8.06 -12.33
N THR A 161 -8.66 7.32 -13.44
CA THR A 161 -7.89 7.78 -14.61
C THR A 161 -8.54 8.91 -15.38
N LYS A 162 -9.79 9.26 -15.04
CA LYS A 162 -10.60 10.26 -15.77
C LYS A 162 -11.07 11.42 -14.91
N ASN A 163 -10.96 11.30 -13.59
CA ASN A 163 -11.54 12.24 -12.64
C ASN A 163 -10.54 12.58 -11.53
N ASP A 164 -10.48 13.87 -11.18
CA ASP A 164 -9.66 14.37 -10.08
C ASP A 164 -10.46 15.18 -9.06
N GLU A 165 -11.79 15.14 -9.17
CA GLU A 165 -12.68 15.86 -8.28
C GLU A 165 -12.61 15.26 -6.86
N PRO A 166 -12.16 16.01 -5.84
CA PRO A 166 -11.90 15.45 -4.52
C PRO A 166 -13.16 14.90 -3.82
N VAL A 167 -14.31 15.57 -3.99
CA VAL A 167 -15.59 15.16 -3.39
C VAL A 167 -16.04 13.82 -3.98
N ALA A 168 -16.09 13.72 -5.31
CA ALA A 168 -16.45 12.48 -5.99
C ALA A 168 -15.48 11.33 -5.69
N LYS A 169 -14.17 11.64 -5.54
CA LYS A 169 -13.15 10.67 -5.16
C LYS A 169 -13.39 10.14 -3.73
N ALA A 170 -13.71 11.00 -2.78
CA ALA A 170 -14.07 10.61 -1.42
C ALA A 170 -15.31 9.70 -1.41
N GLU A 171 -16.34 10.06 -2.19
CA GLU A 171 -17.59 9.28 -2.33
C GLU A 171 -17.33 7.87 -2.89
N ARG A 172 -16.51 7.74 -3.95
CA ARG A 172 -16.16 6.44 -4.53
C ARG A 172 -15.36 5.54 -3.58
N PHE A 173 -14.43 6.09 -2.81
CA PHE A 173 -13.69 5.29 -1.82
C PHE A 173 -14.55 4.93 -0.62
N ASP A 174 -15.51 5.78 -0.24
CA ASP A 174 -16.51 5.50 0.79
C ASP A 174 -17.36 4.27 0.42
N GLU A 175 -17.85 4.20 -0.82
CA GLU A 175 -18.60 3.05 -1.34
C GLU A 175 -17.79 1.75 -1.30
N ILE A 176 -16.50 1.78 -1.67
CA ILE A 176 -15.64 0.58 -1.59
C ILE A 176 -15.41 0.19 -0.13
N ALA A 177 -15.19 1.16 0.76
CA ALA A 177 -15.00 0.91 2.18
C ALA A 177 -16.21 0.20 2.80
N ASP A 178 -17.43 0.59 2.43
CA ASP A 178 -18.66 -0.09 2.85
C ASP A 178 -18.70 -1.56 2.42
N LYS A 179 -18.43 -1.83 1.13
CA LYS A 179 -18.40 -3.20 0.59
C LYS A 179 -17.34 -4.06 1.27
N ILE A 180 -16.18 -3.48 1.61
CA ILE A 180 -15.13 -4.19 2.35
C ILE A 180 -15.63 -4.57 3.76
N VAL A 181 -16.28 -3.67 4.50
CA VAL A 181 -16.81 -3.95 5.85
C VAL A 181 -17.94 -4.99 5.81
N GLU A 182 -18.83 -4.91 4.82
CA GLU A 182 -19.84 -5.94 4.56
C GLU A 182 -19.22 -7.32 4.34
N ARG A 183 -18.17 -7.37 3.51
CA ARG A 183 -17.47 -8.62 3.25
C ARG A 183 -16.76 -9.13 4.50
N LEU A 184 -16.18 -8.25 5.31
CA LEU A 184 -15.54 -8.60 6.57
C LEU A 184 -16.53 -9.26 7.54
N ALA A 185 -17.74 -8.72 7.66
CA ALA A 185 -18.80 -9.33 8.46
C ALA A 185 -19.08 -10.77 8.02
N THR A 186 -19.28 -10.98 6.71
CA THR A 186 -19.56 -12.31 6.13
C THR A 186 -18.40 -13.29 6.35
N LEU A 187 -17.15 -12.84 6.17
CA LEU A 187 -15.97 -13.70 6.35
C LEU A 187 -15.78 -14.11 7.81
N THR A 188 -16.13 -13.22 8.74
CA THR A 188 -16.01 -13.52 10.16
C THR A 188 -17.02 -14.59 10.60
N GLU A 189 -18.22 -14.61 10.02
CA GLU A 189 -19.19 -15.70 10.23
C GLU A 189 -18.65 -17.05 9.72
N SER A 190 -17.93 -17.04 8.60
CA SER A 190 -17.28 -18.25 8.05
C SER A 190 -16.00 -18.70 8.78
N ARG A 191 -15.55 -17.94 9.79
CA ARG A 191 -14.32 -18.19 10.58
C ARG A 191 -13.03 -18.31 9.75
N ASP A 192 -12.98 -17.66 8.61
CA ASP A 192 -11.77 -17.61 7.76
C ASP A 192 -10.82 -16.53 8.27
N GLU A 193 -10.07 -16.83 9.35
CA GLU A 193 -9.24 -15.85 10.05
C GLU A 193 -8.22 -15.18 9.15
N THR A 194 -7.56 -15.94 8.26
CA THR A 194 -6.55 -15.40 7.33
C THR A 194 -7.17 -14.35 6.41
N ARG A 195 -8.35 -14.61 5.86
CA ARG A 195 -9.02 -13.66 4.96
C ARG A 195 -9.60 -12.47 5.71
N VAL A 196 -10.07 -12.67 6.94
CA VAL A 196 -10.48 -11.57 7.83
C VAL A 196 -9.31 -10.62 8.09
N VAL A 197 -8.12 -11.14 8.41
CA VAL A 197 -6.95 -10.30 8.70
C VAL A 197 -6.52 -9.51 7.46
N LYS A 198 -6.39 -10.15 6.30
CA LYS A 198 -6.03 -9.47 5.05
C LYS A 198 -7.02 -8.38 4.68
N LEU A 199 -8.32 -8.68 4.74
CA LEU A 199 -9.36 -7.73 4.37
C LEU A 199 -9.49 -6.57 5.39
N ALA A 200 -9.28 -6.84 6.68
CA ALA A 200 -9.24 -5.79 7.71
C ALA A 200 -8.04 -4.85 7.53
N ASP A 201 -6.88 -5.37 7.12
CA ASP A 201 -5.74 -4.53 6.81
C ASP A 201 -5.95 -3.72 5.52
N ALA A 202 -6.54 -4.33 4.49
CA ALA A 202 -6.91 -3.63 3.27
C ALA A 202 -7.93 -2.51 3.52
N TYR A 203 -8.94 -2.75 4.37
CA TYR A 203 -9.87 -1.72 4.86
C TYR A 203 -9.13 -0.55 5.49
N ARG A 204 -8.23 -0.83 6.44
CA ARG A 204 -7.45 0.20 7.14
C ARG A 204 -6.64 1.04 6.15
N ARG A 205 -5.94 0.41 5.21
CA ARG A 205 -5.18 1.12 4.17
C ARG A 205 -6.09 1.97 3.30
N MET A 206 -7.25 1.47 2.88
CA MET A 206 -8.23 2.25 2.11
C MET A 206 -8.72 3.48 2.88
N ALA A 207 -9.09 3.30 4.15
CA ALA A 207 -9.55 4.40 5.00
C ALA A 207 -8.47 5.48 5.20
N GLU A 208 -7.25 5.07 5.55
CA GLU A 208 -6.14 5.97 5.89
C GLU A 208 -5.50 6.62 4.65
N GLN A 209 -5.44 5.92 3.52
CA GLN A 209 -4.65 6.35 2.36
C GLN A 209 -5.50 6.84 1.19
N ALA A 210 -6.81 6.57 1.19
CA ALA A 210 -7.71 7.00 0.13
C ALA A 210 -8.86 7.87 0.67
N VAL A 211 -9.66 7.35 1.60
CA VAL A 211 -10.87 8.05 2.10
C VAL A 211 -10.48 9.33 2.83
N GLU A 212 -9.64 9.23 3.87
CA GLU A 212 -9.25 10.40 4.68
C GLU A 212 -8.54 11.48 3.84
N PRO A 213 -7.51 11.18 3.02
CA PRO A 213 -6.86 12.19 2.20
C PRO A 213 -7.80 12.85 1.18
N SER A 214 -8.67 12.06 0.53
CA SER A 214 -9.64 12.61 -0.45
C SER A 214 -10.67 13.49 0.24
N PHE A 215 -11.13 13.11 1.43
CA PHE A 215 -12.03 13.93 2.24
C PHE A 215 -11.35 15.24 2.68
N VAL A 216 -10.13 15.19 3.21
CA VAL A 216 -9.39 16.38 3.63
C VAL A 216 -9.16 17.32 2.44
N GLN A 217 -8.80 16.77 1.27
CA GLN A 217 -8.66 17.53 0.04
C GLN A 217 -9.99 18.17 -0.38
N ALA A 218 -11.10 17.44 -0.29
CA ALA A 218 -12.44 17.95 -0.59
C ALA A 218 -12.86 19.08 0.34
N VAL A 219 -12.64 18.94 1.65
CA VAL A 219 -12.90 19.98 2.65
C VAL A 219 -12.04 21.23 2.40
N GLY A 220 -10.81 21.06 1.92
CA GLY A 220 -9.90 22.16 1.59
C GLY A 220 -10.32 22.99 0.37
N VAL A 221 -11.33 22.57 -0.41
CA VAL A 221 -11.83 23.34 -1.54
C VAL A 221 -12.57 24.58 -1.05
N ALA A 222 -12.04 25.77 -1.38
CA ALA A 222 -12.49 27.06 -0.84
C ALA A 222 -13.98 27.40 -1.08
N LYS A 223 -14.65 26.76 -2.04
CA LYS A 223 -16.06 27.00 -2.39
C LYS A 223 -16.81 25.70 -2.65
N LEU A 224 -17.03 24.91 -1.61
CA LEU A 224 -17.92 23.74 -1.68
C LEU A 224 -19.38 24.16 -1.90
N GLY A 225 -20.03 23.60 -2.91
CA GLY A 225 -21.46 23.77 -3.12
C GLY A 225 -22.28 23.09 -2.01
N ALA A 226 -23.56 23.47 -1.88
CA ALA A 226 -24.45 22.83 -0.90
C ALA A 226 -24.60 21.30 -1.15
N GLY A 227 -24.59 20.88 -2.42
CA GLY A 227 -24.57 19.48 -2.81
C GLY A 227 -23.32 18.74 -2.31
N ASP A 228 -22.15 19.33 -2.51
CA ASP A 228 -20.86 18.73 -2.10
C ASP A 228 -20.77 18.62 -0.58
N LYS A 229 -21.22 19.65 0.14
CA LYS A 229 -21.29 19.60 1.61
C LYS A 229 -22.17 18.44 2.07
N LYS A 230 -23.34 18.23 1.46
CA LYS A 230 -24.24 17.12 1.78
C LYS A 230 -23.60 15.75 1.50
N LYS A 231 -22.87 15.61 0.39
CA LYS A 231 -22.12 14.39 0.07
C LYS A 231 -21.03 14.10 1.11
N LEU A 232 -20.25 15.11 1.49
CA LEU A 232 -19.23 14.94 2.54
C LEU A 232 -19.87 14.60 3.91
N GLU A 233 -21.03 15.16 4.25
CA GLU A 233 -21.77 14.73 5.44
C GLU A 233 -22.22 13.26 5.38
N GLN A 234 -22.61 12.78 4.19
CA GLN A 234 -22.95 11.37 3.98
C GLN A 234 -21.73 10.47 4.20
N VAL A 235 -20.55 10.84 3.66
CA VAL A 235 -19.30 10.10 3.91
C VAL A 235 -19.00 10.00 5.40
N VAL A 236 -19.13 11.10 6.16
CA VAL A 236 -18.95 11.08 7.63
C VAL A 236 -19.96 10.14 8.30
N LYS A 237 -21.23 10.17 7.86
CA LYS A 237 -22.28 9.32 8.42
C LYS A 237 -22.03 7.83 8.14
N HIS A 238 -21.68 7.48 6.91
CA HIS A 238 -21.35 6.09 6.54
C HIS A 238 -20.16 5.59 7.34
N ASP A 239 -19.18 6.46 7.58
CA ASP A 239 -18.03 6.11 8.36
C ASP A 239 -18.34 5.76 9.82
N GLU A 240 -19.28 6.49 10.43
CA GLU A 240 -19.79 6.18 11.76
C GLU A 240 -20.52 4.84 11.79
N LEU A 241 -21.28 4.52 10.73
CA LEU A 241 -21.97 3.23 10.61
C LEU A 241 -20.98 2.09 10.44
N ARG A 242 -19.93 2.27 9.63
CA ARG A 242 -18.85 1.28 9.48
C ARG A 242 -18.13 1.03 10.79
N ALA A 243 -17.78 2.07 11.55
CA ALA A 243 -17.14 1.90 12.85
C ALA A 243 -18.00 1.07 13.81
N ARG A 244 -19.30 1.37 13.92
CA ARG A 244 -20.24 0.57 14.73
C ARG A 244 -20.33 -0.87 14.25
N LYS A 245 -20.36 -1.10 12.94
CA LYS A 245 -20.42 -2.45 12.36
C LYS A 245 -19.14 -3.22 12.66
N LEU A 246 -17.97 -2.59 12.58
CA LEU A 246 -16.69 -3.20 12.94
C LEU A 246 -16.61 -3.53 14.43
N GLU A 247 -17.13 -2.66 15.31
CA GLU A 247 -17.28 -2.95 16.75
C GLU A 247 -18.15 -4.19 16.98
N GLN A 248 -19.31 -4.28 16.32
CA GLN A 248 -20.19 -5.46 16.40
C GLN A 248 -19.49 -6.73 15.90
N ILE A 249 -18.68 -6.66 14.84
CA ILE A 249 -17.91 -7.80 14.33
C ILE A 249 -16.90 -8.27 15.40
N ILE A 250 -16.21 -7.35 16.09
CA ILE A 250 -15.26 -7.67 17.16
C ILE A 250 -15.96 -8.29 18.37
N GLU A 251 -17.10 -7.74 18.80
CA GLU A 251 -17.87 -8.25 19.93
C GLU A 251 -18.34 -9.67 19.69
N ARG A 252 -18.81 -9.97 18.48
CA ARG A 252 -19.25 -11.31 18.08
C ARG A 252 -18.10 -12.30 17.92
N ASN A 253 -16.87 -11.82 17.72
CA ASN A 253 -15.70 -12.64 17.44
C ASN A 253 -14.50 -12.21 18.29
N PRO A 254 -14.44 -12.64 19.57
CA PRO A 254 -13.36 -12.27 20.49
C PRO A 254 -11.99 -12.90 20.14
N HIS A 255 -11.89 -13.62 19.02
CA HIS A 255 -10.71 -14.29 18.53
C HIS A 255 -9.53 -13.34 18.21
N PRO A 256 -8.30 -13.87 18.04
CA PRO A 256 -7.10 -13.07 17.75
C PRO A 256 -7.23 -12.14 16.54
N SER A 257 -8.03 -12.51 15.55
CA SER A 257 -8.36 -11.68 14.38
C SER A 257 -9.02 -10.35 14.76
N GLY A 258 -9.77 -10.30 15.87
CA GLY A 258 -10.37 -9.09 16.41
C GLY A 258 -9.35 -8.02 16.80
N LYS A 259 -8.08 -8.38 17.06
CA LYS A 259 -6.99 -7.40 17.28
C LYS A 259 -6.70 -6.59 16.02
N TRP A 260 -6.75 -7.22 14.84
CA TRP A 260 -6.49 -6.58 13.56
C TRP A 260 -7.65 -5.68 13.15
N ILE A 261 -8.89 -6.12 13.36
CA ILE A 261 -10.09 -5.29 13.17
C ILE A 261 -10.03 -4.08 14.10
N ARG A 262 -9.70 -4.28 15.39
CA ARG A 262 -9.50 -3.18 16.35
C ARG A 262 -8.42 -2.19 15.89
N ARG A 263 -7.35 -2.66 15.28
CA ARG A 263 -6.30 -1.78 14.74
C ARG A 263 -6.85 -0.93 13.58
N GLY A 264 -7.69 -1.49 12.73
CA GLY A 264 -8.40 -0.76 11.67
C GLY A 264 -9.34 0.33 12.22
N ILE A 265 -10.10 0.04 13.29
CA ILE A 265 -11.00 1.02 13.93
C ILE A 265 -10.23 2.11 14.68
N LYS A 266 -9.12 1.74 15.35
CA LYS A 266 -8.31 2.68 16.13
C LYS A 266 -7.57 3.71 15.28
N GLY A 267 -7.52 3.54 13.96
CA GLY A 267 -7.17 4.63 13.05
C GLY A 267 -8.07 5.83 13.38
N ARG A 268 -7.50 6.92 13.88
CA ARG A 268 -8.23 8.06 14.46
C ARG A 268 -8.93 8.93 13.41
N TYR A 269 -9.42 8.35 12.32
CA TYR A 269 -9.86 9.11 11.16
C TYR A 269 -11.29 9.68 11.37
N LEU A 270 -12.23 8.95 11.99
CA LEU A 270 -13.57 9.47 12.33
C LEU A 270 -13.57 10.83 13.08
N PRO A 271 -12.84 10.97 14.21
CA PRO A 271 -12.73 12.27 14.90
C PRO A 271 -12.14 13.37 14.01
N ARG A 272 -11.22 13.03 13.09
CA ARG A 272 -10.62 13.98 12.15
C ARG A 272 -11.62 14.39 11.09
N LEU A 273 -12.35 13.47 10.46
CA LEU A 273 -13.39 13.80 9.47
C LEU A 273 -14.44 14.73 10.08
N ARG A 274 -14.92 14.43 11.29
CA ARG A 274 -15.85 15.32 12.03
C ARG A 274 -15.25 16.69 12.32
N LYS A 275 -13.97 16.75 12.71
CA LYS A 275 -13.26 18.01 12.96
C LYS A 275 -13.19 18.86 11.69
N HIS A 276 -12.84 18.26 10.56
CA HIS A 276 -12.80 18.92 9.26
C HIS A 276 -14.19 19.34 8.78
N MET A 277 -15.22 18.52 9.00
CA MET A 277 -16.60 18.88 8.62
C MET A 277 -17.10 20.10 9.41
N LYS A 278 -16.76 20.20 10.70
CA LYS A 278 -17.14 21.34 11.55
C LYS A 278 -16.50 22.65 11.10
N SER A 279 -15.33 22.64 10.45
CA SER A 279 -14.68 23.88 9.96
C SER A 279 -15.31 24.47 8.68
N ILE A 280 -16.27 23.75 8.06
CA ILE A 280 -16.94 24.18 6.81
C ILE A 280 -18.32 24.84 7.09
N ARG A 281 -18.80 24.73 8.34
CA ARG A 281 -20.04 25.34 8.81
C ARG A 281 -19.77 26.73 9.35
#